data_AF-A0A3A0A3K7-F1
#
_entry.id   AF-A0A3A0A3K7-F1
#
_cell.length_a   1.000
_cell.length_b   1.000
_cell.length_c   1.000
_cell.angle_alpha   90.00
_cell.angle_beta   90.00
_cell.angle_gamma   90.00
#
_symmetry.space_group_name_H-M   'P 1'
#
loop_
_entity.id
_entity.type
_entity.pdbx_description
1 polymer ?
#
loop_
_entity_poly.entity_id
_entity_poly.type
_entity_poly.pdbx_seq_one_letter_code
_entity_poly.pdbx_strand_id
1 'polypeptide(L)'
;MTRHKDKVSYIVLALIAVLTLASILNIIQKSRHYHYGFSANLIGIGFGVSLAVTVYIVMIADTAKTRWTAAIFAIVFAAVSATIQTALYLDEQAPFGVALAYGAGVPGFEAALAILEALLRREVATEARDAEIERLASDVADRDVALESAAATIGELTAKLTDMERRLAEAPAPAPSSANGDRQTTRQPSATLTAKQIAKMQEVAQVAEDGGFATDGELADLLSWSETTARRYRSLAERHGFIAVNGDNRYHRKNTS
;
A
#
# COMPACT_ATOMS: atom_id res chain seq x y z
N MET A 1 4.88 -16.53 -15.60
CA MET A 1 6.10 -15.89 -16.17
C MET A 1 7.01 -15.21 -15.13
N THR A 2 6.54 -14.96 -13.90
CA THR A 2 7.30 -14.32 -12.79
C THR A 2 8.64 -14.99 -12.43
N ARG A 3 8.67 -16.33 -12.38
CA ARG A 3 9.84 -17.12 -11.92
C ARG A 3 11.15 -16.90 -12.69
N HIS A 4 11.09 -16.42 -13.95
CA HIS A 4 12.30 -16.13 -14.74
C HIS A 4 12.80 -14.71 -14.49
N LYS A 5 11.90 -13.73 -14.38
CA LYS A 5 12.25 -12.34 -14.04
C LYS A 5 12.86 -12.25 -12.65
N ASP A 6 12.34 -13.01 -11.68
CA ASP A 6 12.89 -13.08 -10.33
C ASP A 6 14.33 -13.61 -10.34
N LYS A 7 14.59 -14.70 -11.08
CA LYS A 7 15.94 -15.26 -11.24
C LYS A 7 16.91 -14.28 -11.87
N VAL A 8 16.49 -13.56 -12.92
CA VAL A 8 17.32 -12.53 -13.56
C VAL A 8 17.60 -11.39 -12.60
N SER A 9 16.60 -10.91 -11.85
CA SER A 9 16.77 -9.87 -10.85
C SER A 9 17.78 -10.28 -9.77
N TYR A 10 17.71 -11.51 -9.26
CA TYR A 10 18.70 -12.03 -8.29
C TYR A 10 20.12 -12.07 -8.86
N ILE A 11 20.27 -12.50 -10.12
CA ILE A 11 21.59 -12.54 -10.78
C ILE A 11 22.13 -11.11 -10.94
N VAL A 12 21.31 -10.17 -11.39
CA VAL A 12 21.72 -8.76 -11.55
C VAL A 12 22.10 -8.15 -10.20
N LEU A 13 21.31 -8.38 -9.15
CA LEU A 13 21.64 -7.93 -7.79
C LEU A 13 22.94 -8.54 -7.27
N ALA A 14 23.18 -9.83 -7.51
CA ALA A 14 24.42 -10.49 -7.12
C ALA A 14 25.62 -9.88 -7.87
N LEU A 15 25.49 -9.60 -9.17
CA LEU A 15 26.53 -8.95 -9.95
C LEU A 15 26.80 -7.52 -9.47
N ILE A 16 25.76 -6.74 -9.17
CA ILE A 16 25.92 -5.40 -8.56
C ILE A 16 26.68 -5.54 -7.25
N ALA A 17 26.26 -6.42 -6.33
CA ALA A 17 26.92 -6.60 -5.04
C ALA A 17 28.41 -6.98 -5.18
N VAL A 18 28.75 -7.86 -6.13
CA VAL A 18 30.14 -8.24 -6.41
C VAL A 18 30.95 -7.05 -6.92
N LEU A 19 30.40 -6.28 -7.87
CA LEU A 19 31.09 -5.10 -8.42
C LEU A 19 31.24 -3.99 -7.38
N THR A 20 30.21 -3.72 -6.59
CA THR A 20 30.25 -2.78 -5.48
C THR A 20 31.32 -3.19 -4.47
N LEU A 21 31.38 -4.48 -4.10
CA LEU A 21 32.41 -4.96 -3.16
C LEU A 21 33.82 -4.82 -3.75
N ALA A 22 34.03 -5.16 -5.02
CA ALA A 22 35.30 -4.97 -5.70
C ALA A 22 35.70 -3.48 -5.73
N SER A 23 34.75 -2.59 -6.05
CA SER A 23 34.92 -1.14 -6.03
C SER A 23 35.32 -0.64 -4.64
N ILE A 24 34.62 -1.08 -3.59
CA ILE A 24 34.95 -0.77 -2.19
C ILE A 24 36.39 -1.16 -1.88
N LEU A 25 36.78 -2.41 -2.17
CA LEU A 25 38.13 -2.90 -1.87
C LEU A 25 39.22 -2.12 -2.61
N ASN A 26 39.01 -1.81 -3.89
CA ASN A 26 39.93 -1.00 -4.69
C ASN A 26 40.09 0.42 -4.12
N ILE A 27 38.99 1.06 -3.74
CA ILE A 27 39.01 2.39 -3.14
C ILE A 27 39.68 2.36 -1.76
N ILE A 28 39.42 1.33 -0.93
CA ILE A 28 40.10 1.16 0.37
C ILE A 28 41.60 1.02 0.16
N GLN A 29 42.02 0.17 -0.77
CA GLN A 29 43.44 -0.06 -1.07
C GLN A 29 44.12 1.25 -1.46
N LYS A 30 43.54 2.02 -2.38
CA LYS A 30 44.09 3.33 -2.77
C LYS A 30 44.03 4.36 -1.63
N SER A 31 42.92 4.40 -0.88
CA SER A 31 42.71 5.36 0.20
C SER A 31 43.71 5.16 1.34
N ARG A 32 44.15 3.91 1.60
CA ARG A 32 45.19 3.59 2.60
C ARG A 32 46.54 4.26 2.32
N HIS A 33 46.78 4.70 1.09
CA HIS A 33 47.97 5.50 0.74
C HIS A 33 47.92 6.92 1.34
N TYR A 34 46.72 7.47 1.56
CA TYR A 34 46.52 8.85 2.01
C TYR A 34 45.93 8.94 3.43
N HIS A 35 45.19 7.93 3.86
CA HIS A 35 44.49 7.89 5.14
C HIS A 35 44.72 6.55 5.84
N TYR A 36 45.15 6.59 7.10
CA TYR A 36 45.40 5.37 7.88
C TYR A 36 44.13 4.88 8.59
N GLY A 37 43.91 3.56 8.58
CA GLY A 37 42.95 2.88 9.45
C GLY A 37 41.48 3.03 9.04
N PHE A 38 40.64 3.43 10.00
CA PHE A 38 39.17 3.39 9.90
C PHE A 38 38.60 4.33 8.83
N SER A 39 39.20 5.51 8.63
CA SER A 39 38.74 6.49 7.65
C SER A 39 38.83 5.97 6.21
N ALA A 40 39.88 5.23 5.86
CA ALA A 40 40.00 4.62 4.53
C ALA A 40 38.89 3.60 4.27
N ASN A 41 38.51 2.82 5.29
CA ASN A 41 37.39 1.87 5.18
C ASN A 41 36.05 2.62 4.99
N LEU A 42 35.81 3.70 5.73
CA LEU A 42 34.61 4.51 5.58
C LEU A 42 34.51 5.17 4.20
N ILE A 43 35.62 5.70 3.68
CA ILE A 43 35.67 6.31 2.33
C ILE A 43 35.34 5.24 1.29
N GLY A 44 35.96 4.06 1.37
CA GLY A 44 35.69 2.98 0.44
C GLY A 44 34.24 2.52 0.44
N ILE A 45 33.67 2.22 1.61
CA ILE A 45 32.27 1.80 1.75
C ILE A 45 31.33 2.92 1.27
N GLY A 46 31.56 4.14 1.73
CA GLY A 46 30.74 5.30 1.39
C GLY A 46 30.69 5.54 -0.11
N PHE A 47 31.84 5.59 -0.79
CA PHE A 47 31.90 5.81 -2.23
C PHE A 47 31.34 4.63 -3.03
N GLY A 48 31.68 3.39 -2.66
CA GLY A 48 31.20 2.21 -3.38
C GLY A 48 29.69 2.10 -3.36
N VAL A 49 29.06 2.28 -2.20
CA VAL A 49 27.59 2.17 -2.07
C VAL A 49 26.87 3.38 -2.69
N SER A 50 27.44 4.58 -2.59
CA SER A 50 26.76 5.80 -3.04
C SER A 50 26.49 5.84 -4.53
N LEU A 51 27.37 5.26 -5.37
CA LEU A 51 27.13 5.19 -6.81
C LEU A 51 25.89 4.33 -7.13
N ALA A 52 25.86 3.09 -6.64
CA ALA A 52 24.73 2.18 -6.87
C ALA A 52 23.41 2.77 -6.37
N VAL A 53 23.41 3.36 -5.17
CA VAL A 53 22.21 3.98 -4.59
C VAL A 53 21.74 5.20 -5.40
N THR A 54 22.64 6.09 -5.79
CA THR A 54 22.24 7.28 -6.57
C THR A 54 21.71 6.91 -7.95
N VAL A 55 22.31 5.93 -8.63
CA VAL A 55 21.80 5.40 -9.90
C VAL A 55 20.41 4.77 -9.71
N TYR A 56 20.20 4.01 -8.65
CA TYR A 56 18.89 3.45 -8.32
C TYR A 56 17.84 4.56 -8.11
N ILE A 57 18.18 5.61 -7.35
CA ILE A 57 17.30 6.76 -7.11
C ILE A 57 16.94 7.47 -8.42
N VAL A 58 17.90 7.65 -9.34
CA VAL A 58 17.63 8.23 -10.67
C VAL A 58 16.52 7.46 -11.39
N MET A 59 16.51 6.14 -11.27
CA MET A 59 15.59 5.28 -12.00
C MET A 59 14.19 5.20 -11.39
N ILE A 60 14.09 5.24 -10.06
CA ILE A 60 12.80 5.09 -9.35
C ILE A 60 12.13 6.40 -8.98
N ALA A 61 12.87 7.52 -8.92
CA ALA A 61 12.30 8.80 -8.50
C ALA A 61 11.21 9.28 -9.46
N ASP A 62 10.02 9.58 -8.94
CA ASP A 62 8.89 10.11 -9.72
C ASP A 62 9.08 11.58 -10.11
N THR A 63 9.68 12.38 -9.21
CA THR A 63 9.84 13.82 -9.42
C THR A 63 11.09 14.14 -10.24
N ALA A 64 10.92 14.96 -11.29
CA ALA A 64 12.03 15.39 -12.15
C ALA A 64 13.17 16.08 -11.38
N LYS A 65 12.84 16.87 -10.35
CA LYS A 65 13.84 17.54 -9.50
C LYS A 65 14.73 16.53 -8.77
N THR A 66 14.13 15.55 -8.10
CA THR A 66 14.86 14.48 -7.38
C THR A 66 15.71 13.66 -8.33
N ARG A 67 15.16 13.28 -9.49
CA ARG A 67 15.88 12.55 -10.53
C ARG A 67 17.12 13.30 -11.02
N TRP A 68 16.97 14.59 -11.34
CA TRP A 68 18.08 15.42 -11.79
C TRP A 68 19.15 15.61 -10.72
N THR A 69 18.76 15.86 -9.47
CA THR A 69 19.72 15.97 -8.36
C THR A 69 20.47 14.66 -8.17
N ALA A 70 19.78 13.51 -8.16
CA ALA A 70 20.42 12.21 -8.05
C ALA A 70 21.36 11.92 -9.23
N ALA A 71 20.99 12.33 -10.45
CA ALA A 71 21.82 12.15 -11.64
C ALA A 71 23.14 12.93 -11.54
N ILE A 72 23.09 14.17 -11.04
CA ILE A 72 24.29 14.98 -10.79
C ILE A 72 25.21 14.26 -9.79
N PHE A 73 24.68 13.77 -8.68
CA PHE A 73 25.49 13.03 -7.70
C PHE A 73 26.04 11.71 -8.27
N ALA A 74 25.25 10.96 -9.04
CA ALA A 74 25.69 9.73 -9.68
C ALA A 74 26.88 9.99 -10.64
N ILE A 75 26.82 11.07 -11.42
CA ILE A 75 27.91 11.48 -12.31
C ILE A 75 29.18 11.79 -11.52
N VAL A 76 29.06 12.54 -10.42
CA VAL A 76 30.20 12.86 -9.54
C VAL A 76 30.80 11.59 -8.95
N PHE A 77 29.97 10.70 -8.40
CA PHE A 77 30.45 9.44 -7.83
C PHE A 77 31.11 8.54 -8.88
N ALA A 78 30.55 8.45 -10.08
CA ALA A 78 31.12 7.68 -11.19
C ALA A 78 32.48 8.23 -11.61
N ALA A 79 32.62 9.56 -11.74
CA ALA A 79 33.88 10.20 -12.13
C ALA A 79 34.98 10.02 -11.07
N VAL A 80 34.63 10.19 -9.80
CA VAL A 80 35.58 9.99 -8.69
C VAL A 80 35.99 8.53 -8.59
N SER A 81 35.02 7.60 -8.64
CA SER A 81 35.28 6.15 -8.64
C SER A 81 36.19 5.76 -9.79
N ALA A 82 35.89 6.23 -11.01
CA ALA A 82 36.68 5.93 -12.19
C ALA A 82 38.12 6.43 -12.07
N THR A 83 38.30 7.62 -11.51
CA THR A 83 39.63 8.23 -11.31
C THR A 83 40.45 7.44 -10.28
N ILE A 84 39.87 7.11 -9.13
CA ILE A 84 40.54 6.34 -8.07
C ILE A 84 40.95 4.95 -8.60
N GLN A 85 40.04 4.27 -9.29
CA GLN A 85 40.31 2.94 -9.83
C GLN A 85 41.35 2.98 -10.95
N THR A 86 41.29 3.96 -11.86
CA THR A 86 42.32 4.15 -12.89
C THR A 86 43.70 4.37 -12.24
N ALA A 87 43.76 5.22 -11.21
CA ALA A 87 44.99 5.50 -10.50
C ALA A 87 45.52 4.29 -9.72
N LEU A 88 44.67 3.35 -9.30
CA LEU A 88 45.11 2.10 -8.68
C LEU A 88 45.83 1.22 -9.71
N TYR A 89 45.25 1.02 -10.89
CA TYR A 89 45.86 0.20 -11.94
C TYR A 89 47.15 0.81 -12.49
N LEU A 90 47.24 2.14 -12.55
CA LEU A 90 48.48 2.82 -12.94
C LEU A 90 49.61 2.61 -11.92
N ASP A 91 49.31 2.61 -10.61
CA ASP A 91 50.29 2.30 -9.57
C ASP A 91 50.81 0.86 -9.70
N GLU A 92 49.96 -0.05 -10.16
CA GLU A 92 50.31 -1.45 -10.45
C GLU A 92 51.00 -1.63 -11.82
N GLN A 93 51.44 -0.53 -12.45
CA GLN A 93 52.17 -0.50 -13.72
C GLN A 93 51.36 -1.04 -14.91
N ALA A 94 50.03 -1.02 -14.84
CA ALA A 94 49.20 -1.37 -15.98
C ALA A 94 49.38 -0.35 -17.12
N PRO A 95 49.32 -0.77 -18.40
CA PRO A 95 49.29 0.16 -19.52
C PRO A 95 48.13 1.15 -19.38
N PHE A 96 48.34 2.41 -19.77
CA PHE A 96 47.35 3.49 -19.59
C PHE A 96 45.95 3.13 -20.10
N GLY A 97 45.86 2.56 -21.31
CA GLY A 97 44.57 2.14 -21.87
C GLY A 97 43.87 1.06 -21.06
N VAL A 98 44.63 0.13 -20.48
CA VAL A 98 44.10 -0.94 -19.61
C VAL A 98 43.61 -0.34 -18.29
N ALA A 99 44.42 0.52 -17.67
CA ALA A 99 44.06 1.19 -16.43
C ALA A 99 42.78 2.03 -16.58
N LEU A 100 42.63 2.76 -17.69
CA LEU A 100 41.43 3.54 -18.00
C LEU A 100 40.22 2.63 -18.24
N ALA A 101 40.39 1.54 -18.98
CA ALA A 101 39.30 0.61 -19.26
C ALA A 101 38.75 -0.06 -18.00
N TYR A 102 39.63 -0.53 -17.10
CA TYR A 102 39.17 -1.09 -15.82
C TYR A 102 38.68 0.00 -14.87
N GLY A 103 39.36 1.14 -14.82
CA GLY A 103 39.00 2.25 -13.95
C GLY A 103 37.60 2.81 -14.24
N ALA A 104 37.31 3.15 -15.50
CA ALA A 104 35.99 3.61 -15.90
C ALA A 104 34.98 2.47 -16.08
N GLY A 105 35.46 1.26 -16.40
CA GLY A 105 34.62 0.09 -16.66
C GLY A 105 33.82 -0.34 -15.44
N VAL A 106 34.46 -0.49 -14.27
CA VAL A 106 33.78 -0.95 -13.04
C VAL A 106 32.57 -0.07 -12.66
N PRO A 107 32.71 1.26 -12.47
CA PRO A 107 31.56 2.11 -12.16
C PRO A 107 30.54 2.18 -13.31
N GLY A 108 30.99 2.04 -14.57
CA GLY A 108 30.11 1.97 -15.73
C GLY A 108 29.23 0.71 -15.74
N PHE A 109 29.81 -0.46 -15.46
CA PHE A 109 29.08 -1.73 -15.36
C PHE A 109 28.13 -1.73 -14.15
N GLU A 110 28.57 -1.18 -13.02
CA GLU A 110 27.73 -1.02 -11.83
C GLU A 110 26.50 -0.15 -12.13
N ALA A 111 26.69 1.01 -12.77
CA ALA A 111 25.60 1.87 -13.17
C ALA A 111 24.67 1.20 -14.20
N ALA A 112 25.22 0.52 -15.21
CA ALA A 112 24.43 -0.19 -16.21
C ALA A 112 23.56 -1.29 -15.59
N LEU A 113 24.13 -2.09 -14.69
CA LEU A 113 23.38 -3.14 -13.99
C LEU A 113 22.32 -2.56 -13.06
N ALA A 114 22.62 -1.48 -12.33
CA ALA A 114 21.63 -0.80 -11.48
C ALA A 114 20.46 -0.23 -12.30
N ILE A 115 20.73 0.29 -13.50
CA ILE A 115 19.70 0.73 -14.45
C ILE A 115 18.84 -0.46 -14.89
N LEU A 116 19.46 -1.55 -15.33
CA LEU A 116 18.74 -2.76 -15.78
C LEU A 116 17.87 -3.36 -14.66
N GLU A 117 18.41 -3.39 -13.44
CA GLU A 117 17.68 -3.86 -12.26
C GLU A 117 16.45 -3.01 -11.99
N ALA A 118 16.61 -1.69 -12.01
CA ALA A 118 15.51 -0.76 -11.76
C ALA A 118 14.44 -0.82 -12.87
N LEU A 119 14.85 -0.99 -14.13
CA LEU A 119 13.91 -1.20 -15.24
C LEU A 119 13.12 -2.50 -15.07
N LEU A 120 13.80 -3.59 -14.70
CA LEU A 120 13.14 -4.88 -14.47
C LEU A 120 12.15 -4.81 -13.30
N ARG A 121 12.51 -4.13 -12.20
CA ARG A 121 11.60 -3.90 -11.07
C ARG A 121 10.40 -3.06 -11.49
N ARG A 122 10.61 -2.04 -12.31
CA ARG A 122 9.54 -1.17 -12.80
C ARG A 122 8.56 -1.94 -13.67
N GLU A 123 9.04 -2.78 -14.57
CA GLU A 123 8.19 -3.66 -15.37
C GLU A 123 7.31 -4.56 -14.50
N VAL A 124 7.91 -5.21 -13.49
CA VAL A 124 7.17 -6.07 -12.56
C VAL A 124 6.13 -5.27 -11.76
N ALA A 125 6.47 -4.07 -11.31
CA ALA A 125 5.53 -3.20 -10.59
C ALA A 125 4.37 -2.73 -11.49
N THR A 126 4.63 -2.45 -12.76
CA THR A 126 3.59 -2.12 -13.75
C THR A 126 2.67 -3.31 -14.00
N GLU A 127 3.21 -4.51 -14.23
CA GLU A 127 2.39 -5.73 -14.40
C GLU A 127 1.50 -6.01 -13.18
N ALA A 128 2.03 -5.84 -11.97
CA ALA A 128 1.27 -6.02 -10.74
C ALA A 128 0.15 -4.97 -10.60
N ARG A 129 0.41 -3.72 -10.99
CA ARG A 129 -0.58 -2.65 -10.97
C ARG A 129 -1.69 -2.88 -11.98
N ASP A 130 -1.35 -3.32 -13.19
CA ASP A 130 -2.33 -3.58 -14.25
C ASP A 130 -3.25 -4.75 -13.87
N ALA A 131 -2.69 -5.81 -13.27
CA ALA A 131 -3.48 -6.93 -12.74
C ALA A 131 -4.45 -6.49 -11.63
N GLU A 132 -4.03 -5.57 -10.75
CA GLU A 132 -4.90 -5.03 -9.70
C GLU A 132 -6.01 -4.14 -10.28
N ILE A 133 -5.70 -3.33 -11.31
CA ILE A 133 -6.71 -2.53 -12.02
C ILE A 133 -7.76 -3.44 -12.67
N GLU A 134 -7.33 -4.52 -13.32
CA GLU A 134 -8.24 -5.50 -13.92
C GLU A 134 -9.12 -6.18 -12.86
N ARG A 135 -8.54 -6.56 -11.72
CA ARG A 135 -9.27 -7.13 -10.59
C ARG A 135 -10.33 -6.16 -10.05
N LEU A 136 -9.95 -4.89 -9.85
CA LEU A 136 -10.87 -3.85 -9.39
C LEU A 136 -11.97 -3.56 -10.41
N ALA A 137 -11.66 -3.58 -11.70
CA ALA A 137 -12.66 -3.42 -12.76
C ALA A 137 -13.68 -4.56 -12.75
N SER A 138 -13.24 -5.81 -12.55
CA SER A 138 -14.13 -6.96 -12.38
C SER A 138 -15.01 -6.83 -11.13
N ASP A 139 -14.43 -6.43 -9.99
CA ASP A 139 -15.17 -6.21 -8.74
C ASP A 139 -16.26 -5.13 -8.89
N VAL A 140 -16.01 -4.10 -9.71
CA VAL A 140 -17.00 -3.06 -10.03
C VAL A 140 -18.10 -3.62 -10.93
N ALA A 141 -17.77 -4.36 -11.98
CA ALA A 141 -18.76 -4.97 -12.86
C ALA A 141 -19.70 -5.93 -12.11
N ASP A 142 -19.14 -6.77 -11.21
CA ASP A 142 -19.94 -7.69 -10.38
C ASP A 142 -20.89 -6.94 -9.44
N ARG A 143 -20.44 -5.79 -8.91
CA ARG A 143 -21.29 -4.93 -8.07
C ARG A 143 -22.40 -4.28 -8.86
N ASP A 144 -22.16 -3.85 -10.08
CA ASP A 144 -23.19 -3.27 -10.94
C ASP A 144 -24.27 -4.31 -11.26
N VAL A 145 -23.88 -5.55 -11.59
CA VAL A 145 -24.82 -6.66 -11.79
C VAL A 145 -25.62 -6.95 -10.51
N ALA A 146 -24.96 -6.96 -9.34
CA ALA A 146 -25.64 -7.16 -8.07
C ALA A 146 -26.64 -6.02 -7.77
N LEU A 147 -26.29 -4.78 -8.09
CA LEU A 147 -27.16 -3.61 -7.93
C LEU A 147 -28.38 -3.70 -8.85
N GLU A 148 -28.21 -4.10 -10.11
CA GLU A 148 -29.31 -4.33 -11.05
C GLU A 148 -30.25 -5.43 -10.55
N SER A 149 -29.71 -6.55 -10.05
CA SER A 149 -30.51 -7.63 -9.50
C SER A 149 -31.30 -7.22 -8.24
N ALA A 150 -30.70 -6.38 -7.39
CA ALA A 150 -31.36 -5.83 -6.21
C ALA A 150 -32.47 -4.85 -6.62
N ALA A 151 -32.24 -4.01 -7.62
CA ALA A 151 -33.24 -3.09 -8.16
C ALA A 151 -34.45 -3.86 -8.74
N ALA A 152 -34.21 -4.94 -9.48
CA ALA A 152 -35.27 -5.81 -9.99
C ALA A 152 -36.09 -6.45 -8.85
N THR A 153 -35.42 -6.93 -7.80
CA THR A 153 -36.07 -7.52 -6.61
C THR A 153 -36.95 -6.49 -5.88
N ILE A 154 -36.46 -5.25 -5.73
CA ILE A 154 -37.24 -4.15 -5.14
C ILE A 154 -38.48 -3.83 -6.00
N GLY A 155 -38.34 -3.83 -7.33
CA GLY A 155 -39.45 -3.65 -8.26
C GLY A 155 -40.54 -4.72 -8.06
N GLU A 156 -40.15 -5.99 -7.94
CA GLU A 156 -41.09 -7.09 -7.68
C GLU A 156 -41.78 -6.96 -6.32
N LEU A 157 -41.03 -6.62 -5.27
CA LEU A 157 -41.60 -6.42 -3.93
C LEU A 157 -42.60 -5.27 -3.91
N THR A 158 -42.29 -4.18 -4.60
CA THR A 158 -43.17 -3.01 -4.74
C THR A 158 -44.47 -3.41 -5.45
N ALA A 159 -44.39 -4.18 -6.54
CA ALA A 159 -45.58 -4.66 -7.24
C ALA A 159 -46.47 -5.56 -6.37
N LYS A 160 -45.87 -6.47 -5.57
CA LYS A 160 -46.61 -7.32 -4.61
C LYS A 160 -47.30 -6.50 -3.52
N LEU A 161 -46.64 -5.47 -3.00
CA LEU A 161 -47.23 -4.56 -2.02
C LEU A 161 -48.48 -3.86 -2.59
N THR A 162 -48.38 -3.33 -3.81
CA THR A 162 -49.52 -2.68 -4.48
C THR A 162 -50.69 -3.64 -4.70
N ASP A 163 -50.43 -4.90 -5.09
CA ASP A 163 -51.48 -5.92 -5.24
C ASP A 163 -52.14 -6.29 -3.90
N MET A 164 -51.33 -6.42 -2.83
CA MET A 164 -51.85 -6.63 -1.48
C MET A 164 -52.74 -5.47 -1.00
N GLU A 165 -52.31 -4.23 -1.22
CA GLU A 165 -53.11 -3.04 -0.88
C GLU A 165 -54.44 -3.03 -1.63
N ARG A 166 -54.43 -3.41 -2.93
CA ARG A 166 -55.66 -3.53 -3.72
C ARG A 166 -56.59 -4.61 -3.19
N ARG A 167 -56.06 -5.80 -2.86
CA ARG A 167 -56.83 -6.90 -2.26
C ARG A 167 -57.44 -6.52 -0.91
N LEU A 168 -56.72 -5.71 -0.12
CA LEU A 168 -57.24 -5.21 1.15
C LEU A 168 -58.37 -4.19 0.94
N ALA A 169 -58.29 -3.37 -0.12
CA ALA A 169 -59.33 -2.41 -0.49
C ALA A 169 -60.58 -3.06 -1.12
N GLU A 170 -60.44 -4.20 -1.80
CA GLU A 170 -61.54 -4.97 -2.40
C GLU A 170 -62.17 -5.99 -1.41
N ALA A 171 -61.62 -6.16 -0.21
CA ALA A 171 -62.18 -7.03 0.81
C ALA A 171 -63.53 -6.49 1.32
N PRO A 172 -64.60 -7.32 1.43
CA PRO A 172 -65.90 -6.84 1.90
C PRO A 172 -65.81 -6.39 3.35
N ALA A 173 -66.45 -5.26 3.68
CA ALA A 173 -66.52 -4.76 5.05
C ALA A 173 -67.02 -5.85 6.01
N PRO A 174 -66.25 -6.24 7.04
CA PRO A 174 -66.73 -7.21 8.02
C PRO A 174 -67.82 -6.58 8.88
N ALA A 175 -68.88 -7.35 9.13
CA ALA A 175 -69.96 -6.99 10.04
C ALA A 175 -69.42 -6.59 11.43
N PRO A 176 -70.06 -5.64 12.13
CA PRO A 176 -69.52 -5.06 13.35
C PRO A 176 -69.52 -6.11 14.48
N SER A 177 -68.33 -6.58 14.85
CA SER A 177 -68.08 -7.33 16.08
C SER A 177 -67.42 -6.42 17.10
N SER A 178 -68.08 -6.30 18.25
CA SER A 178 -67.73 -5.49 19.40
C SER A 178 -66.40 -5.90 20.08
N ALA A 179 -65.64 -4.86 20.47
CA ALA A 179 -64.86 -4.74 21.71
C ALA A 179 -63.99 -5.92 22.18
N ASN A 180 -62.66 -5.79 22.05
CA ASN A 180 -61.80 -5.47 23.18
C ASN A 180 -60.39 -5.11 22.70
N GLY A 181 -59.75 -4.16 23.38
CA GLY A 181 -58.47 -3.60 22.98
C GLY A 181 -57.31 -4.56 23.16
N ASP A 182 -56.47 -4.65 22.13
CA ASP A 182 -55.04 -4.79 22.28
C ASP A 182 -54.38 -4.00 21.16
N ARG A 183 -53.60 -2.98 21.53
CA ARG A 183 -52.75 -2.22 20.61
C ARG A 183 -51.66 -3.17 20.09
N GLN A 184 -51.91 -3.85 18.99
CA GLN A 184 -50.85 -4.42 18.16
C GLN A 184 -50.08 -3.25 17.54
N THR A 185 -49.02 -2.86 18.23
CA THR A 185 -47.92 -2.11 17.62
C THR A 185 -47.40 -2.95 16.46
N THR A 186 -47.52 -2.42 15.24
CA THR A 186 -46.83 -2.92 14.06
C THR A 186 -45.32 -2.79 14.30
N ARG A 187 -44.72 -3.78 14.96
CA ARG A 187 -43.27 -3.93 15.01
C ARG A 187 -42.80 -4.21 13.59
N GLN A 188 -42.19 -3.21 12.97
CA GLN A 188 -41.32 -3.37 11.81
C GLN A 188 -40.39 -4.57 12.05
N PRO A 189 -40.18 -5.45 11.06
CA PRO A 189 -39.22 -6.53 11.19
C PRO A 189 -37.83 -5.90 11.41
N SER A 190 -37.31 -6.03 12.63
CA SER A 190 -35.94 -5.62 12.94
C SER A 190 -35.03 -6.47 12.06
N ALA A 191 -34.39 -5.84 11.06
CA ALA A 191 -33.43 -6.50 10.20
C ALA A 191 -32.41 -7.23 11.09
N THR A 192 -32.38 -8.56 10.98
CA THR A 192 -31.48 -9.38 11.78
C THR A 192 -30.06 -9.04 11.35
N LEU A 193 -29.25 -8.52 12.28
CA LEU A 193 -27.85 -8.19 12.01
C LEU A 193 -27.12 -9.45 11.55
N THR A 194 -26.38 -9.33 10.45
CA THR A 194 -25.50 -10.42 10.00
C THR A 194 -24.35 -10.61 11.00
N ALA A 195 -23.84 -11.83 11.12
CA ALA A 195 -22.67 -12.12 11.98
C ALA A 195 -21.47 -11.20 11.66
N LYS A 196 -21.26 -10.88 10.38
CA LYS A 196 -20.21 -9.96 9.94
C LYS A 196 -20.42 -8.52 10.46
N GLN A 197 -21.67 -8.05 10.49
CA GLN A 197 -21.99 -6.74 11.05
C GLN A 197 -21.80 -6.71 12.57
N ILE A 198 -22.14 -7.80 13.27
CA ILE A 198 -21.92 -7.93 14.72
C ILE A 198 -20.42 -7.88 15.03
N ALA A 199 -19.60 -8.65 14.31
CA ALA A 199 -18.15 -8.64 14.49
C ALA A 199 -17.55 -7.25 14.28
N LYS A 200 -17.99 -6.54 13.23
CA LYS A 200 -17.52 -5.18 12.96
C LYS A 200 -17.94 -4.16 14.02
N MET A 201 -19.14 -4.30 14.60
CA MET A 201 -19.54 -3.47 15.74
C MET A 201 -18.75 -3.79 17.01
N GLN A 202 -18.34 -5.04 17.22
CA GLN A 202 -17.47 -5.43 18.33
C GLN A 202 -16.06 -4.84 18.16
N GLU A 203 -15.51 -4.81 16.94
CA GLU A 203 -14.24 -4.11 16.66
C GLU A 203 -14.33 -2.62 17.04
N VAL A 204 -15.42 -1.93 16.69
CA VAL A 204 -15.65 -0.53 17.10
C VAL A 204 -15.79 -0.40 18.63
N ALA A 205 -16.49 -1.34 19.28
CA ALA A 205 -16.67 -1.33 20.73
C ALA A 205 -15.34 -1.54 21.48
N GLN A 206 -14.43 -2.36 20.94
CA GLN A 206 -13.10 -2.58 21.50
C GLN A 206 -12.26 -1.30 21.44
N VAL A 207 -12.25 -0.61 20.30
CA VAL A 207 -11.56 0.68 20.17
C VAL A 207 -12.14 1.72 21.13
N ALA A 208 -13.46 1.69 21.34
CA ALA A 208 -14.12 2.55 22.31
C ALA A 208 -13.77 2.23 23.77
N GLU A 209 -13.29 1.02 24.07
CA GLU A 209 -12.84 0.58 25.39
C GLU A 209 -11.37 0.94 25.64
N ASP A 210 -10.51 0.80 24.63
CA ASP A 210 -9.05 0.97 24.76
C ASP A 210 -8.59 2.43 24.93
N GLY A 211 -9.49 3.39 24.73
CA GLY A 211 -9.18 4.83 24.87
C GLY A 211 -10.25 5.77 24.34
N GLY A 212 -11.31 5.24 23.72
CA GLY A 212 -12.36 6.02 23.09
C GLY A 212 -11.87 6.74 21.82
N PHE A 213 -12.79 7.23 21.01
CA PHE A 213 -12.48 8.03 19.81
C PHE A 213 -13.46 9.19 19.67
N ALA A 214 -13.02 10.31 19.10
CA ALA A 214 -13.85 11.51 18.96
C ALA A 214 -14.49 11.64 17.58
N THR A 215 -13.85 11.11 16.53
CA THR A 215 -14.27 11.34 15.13
C THR A 215 -14.32 10.05 14.31
N ASP A 216 -15.09 10.08 13.21
CA ASP A 216 -15.11 8.99 12.23
C ASP A 216 -13.73 8.78 11.58
N GLY A 217 -12.94 9.85 11.42
CA GLY A 217 -11.57 9.80 10.88
C GLY A 217 -10.59 9.11 11.82
N GLU A 218 -10.63 9.44 13.11
CA GLU A 218 -9.82 8.76 14.14
C GLU A 218 -10.14 7.27 14.22
N LEU A 219 -11.42 6.90 14.17
CA LEU A 219 -11.84 5.50 14.12
C LEU A 219 -11.38 4.81 12.83
N ALA A 220 -11.42 5.50 11.70
CA ALA A 220 -10.97 4.98 10.41
C ALA A 220 -9.46 4.68 10.43
N ASP A 221 -8.65 5.57 11.00
CA ASP A 221 -7.21 5.36 11.13
C ASP A 221 -6.88 4.18 12.06
N LEU A 222 -7.54 4.11 13.23
CA LEU A 222 -7.33 3.04 14.22
C LEU A 222 -7.66 1.65 13.70
N LEU A 223 -8.71 1.53 12.88
CA LEU A 223 -9.15 0.25 12.31
C LEU A 223 -8.67 0.02 10.87
N SER A 224 -7.89 0.95 10.31
CA SER A 224 -7.46 0.93 8.90
C SER A 224 -8.64 0.78 7.93
N TRP A 225 -9.73 1.50 8.20
CA TRP A 225 -10.95 1.52 7.39
C TRP A 225 -11.05 2.81 6.58
N SER A 226 -11.98 2.84 5.62
CA SER A 226 -12.43 4.13 5.07
C SER A 226 -13.33 4.86 6.06
N GLU A 227 -13.33 6.19 6.02
CA GLU A 227 -14.18 7.03 6.88
C GLU A 227 -15.68 6.69 6.72
N THR A 228 -16.11 6.36 5.49
CA THR A 228 -17.49 5.91 5.23
C THR A 228 -17.83 4.61 5.97
N THR A 229 -16.87 3.67 6.02
CA THR A 229 -17.03 2.39 6.73
C THR A 229 -17.04 2.61 8.24
N ALA A 230 -16.13 3.44 8.75
CA ALA A 230 -16.09 3.84 10.16
C ALA A 230 -17.41 4.50 10.60
N ARG A 231 -17.90 5.50 9.85
CA ARG A 231 -19.19 6.16 10.12
C ARG A 231 -20.35 5.18 10.16
N ARG A 232 -20.40 4.25 9.19
CA ARG A 232 -21.47 3.25 9.10
C ARG A 232 -21.49 2.35 10.34
N TYR A 233 -20.35 1.78 10.72
CA TYR A 233 -20.29 0.83 11.83
C TYR A 233 -20.31 1.52 13.20
N ARG A 234 -19.81 2.76 13.33
CA ARG A 234 -20.05 3.61 14.51
C ARG A 234 -21.55 3.84 14.72
N SER A 235 -22.26 4.30 13.69
CA SER A 235 -23.71 4.56 13.78
C SER A 235 -24.50 3.29 14.12
N LEU A 236 -24.06 2.15 13.59
CA LEU A 236 -24.67 0.85 13.89
C LEU A 236 -24.39 0.42 15.34
N ALA A 237 -23.13 0.52 15.79
CA ALA A 237 -22.73 0.20 17.16
C ALA A 237 -23.45 1.08 18.18
N GLU A 238 -23.60 2.38 17.91
CA GLU A 238 -24.35 3.32 18.76
C GLU A 238 -25.84 2.95 18.82
N ARG A 239 -26.48 2.72 17.66
CA ARG A 239 -27.90 2.34 17.56
C ARG A 239 -28.20 1.03 18.30
N HIS A 240 -27.28 0.07 18.26
CA HIS A 240 -27.41 -1.21 18.93
C HIS A 240 -26.82 -1.23 20.35
N GLY A 241 -26.38 -0.08 20.87
CA GLY A 241 -25.98 0.09 22.25
C GLY A 241 -24.62 -0.49 22.64
N PHE A 242 -23.74 -0.74 21.67
CA PHE A 242 -22.36 -1.17 21.92
C PHE A 242 -21.47 -0.02 22.42
N ILE A 243 -21.75 1.20 21.97
CA ILE A 243 -21.01 2.42 22.32
C ILE A 243 -21.97 3.58 22.64
N ALA A 244 -21.49 4.58 23.37
CA ALA A 244 -22.21 5.81 23.66
C ALA A 244 -21.23 6.99 23.75
N VAL A 245 -21.72 8.21 23.51
CA VAL A 245 -20.94 9.44 23.71
C VAL A 245 -21.03 9.86 25.17
N ASN A 246 -19.89 10.05 25.84
CA ASN A 246 -19.81 10.58 27.20
C ASN A 246 -19.63 12.12 27.19
N GLY A 247 -19.65 12.76 28.36
CA GLY A 247 -19.61 14.23 28.53
C GLY A 247 -18.35 14.92 27.99
N ASP A 248 -17.33 14.15 27.63
CA ASP A 248 -16.07 14.51 27.01
C ASP A 248 -16.10 14.42 25.47
N ASN A 249 -17.29 14.27 24.87
CA ASN A 249 -17.52 14.22 23.41
C ASN A 249 -16.77 13.09 22.67
N ARG A 250 -16.35 12.05 23.41
CA ARG A 250 -15.74 10.83 22.85
C ARG A 250 -16.72 9.66 22.96
N TYR A 251 -16.64 8.75 22.00
CA TYR A 251 -17.36 7.49 22.02
C TYR A 251 -16.62 6.50 22.91
N HIS A 252 -17.33 5.95 23.89
CA HIS A 252 -16.86 4.92 24.80
C HIS A 252 -17.74 3.68 24.72
N ARG A 253 -17.19 2.53 25.10
CA ARG A 253 -17.98 1.30 25.24
C ARG A 253 -19.07 1.54 26.28
N LYS A 254 -20.31 1.19 25.93
CA LYS A 254 -21.43 1.31 26.87
C LYS A 254 -21.26 0.23 27.94
N ASN A 255 -20.94 0.62 29.18
CA ASN A 255 -20.89 -0.31 30.30
C ASN A 255 -22.27 -0.94 30.47
N THR A 256 -22.36 -2.26 30.33
CA THR A 256 -23.53 -3.04 30.71
C THR A 256 -23.57 -3.10 32.24
N SER A 257 -24.18 -2.08 32.85
CA SER A 257 -24.68 -2.12 34.22
C SER A 257 -26.12 -2.62 34.24
#